data_AF-K1STS6-F1
#
_entry.id   AF-K1STS6-F1
#
_cell.length_a   1.000
_cell.length_b   1.000
_cell.length_c   1.000
_cell.angle_alpha   90.00
_cell.angle_beta   90.00
_cell.angle_gamma   90.00
#
_symmetry.space_group_name_H-M   'P 1'
#
loop_
_entity.id
_entity.type
_entity.pdbx_description
1 polymer ?
#
loop_
_entity_poly.entity_id
_entity_poly.type
_entity_poly.pdbx_seq_one_letter_code
_entity_poly.pdbx_strand_id
1 'polypeptide(L)'
;MTKGMRKDFQREIKLNFSRFLSITLIVVLGVAFFSGLRAAKPAMQASADKQYDSENLMDIRVAGTLGMTDKDVDALKKVDGVQDAEGTYEQDFLCDTGNSEAVTKVMSLND
;
A
#
# COMPACT_ATOMS: atom_id res chain seq x y z
N MET A 1 -46.02 4.10 7.39
CA MET A 1 -45.92 5.11 6.31
C MET A 1 -47.11 4.93 5.39
N THR A 2 -48.07 5.86 5.39
CA THR A 2 -49.30 5.74 4.60
C THR A 2 -49.02 6.00 3.11
N LYS A 3 -49.82 5.43 2.21
CA LYS A 3 -49.68 5.63 0.75
C LYS A 3 -49.69 7.12 0.36
N GLY A 4 -50.44 7.96 1.10
CA GLY A 4 -50.48 9.41 0.91
C GLY A 4 -49.11 10.06 1.08
N MET A 5 -48.43 9.81 2.20
CA MET A 5 -47.12 10.40 2.50
C MET A 5 -46.06 10.09 1.44
N ARG A 6 -46.02 8.86 0.92
CA ARG A 6 -45.08 8.48 -0.14
C ARG A 6 -45.34 9.22 -1.44
N LYS A 7 -46.62 9.41 -1.79
CA LYS A 7 -47.03 10.12 -3.00
C LYS A 7 -46.69 11.60 -2.92
N ASP A 8 -46.87 12.21 -1.75
CA ASP A 8 -46.52 13.60 -1.50
C ASP A 8 -45.00 13.81 -1.58
N PHE A 9 -44.20 12.93 -0.96
CA PHE A 9 -42.74 12.97 -1.09
C PHE A 9 -42.26 12.90 -2.56
N GLN A 10 -42.81 11.97 -3.34
CA GLN A 10 -42.46 11.84 -4.76
C GLN A 10 -42.87 13.06 -5.58
N ARG A 11 -44.00 13.69 -5.23
CA ARG A 11 -44.48 14.91 -5.86
C ARG A 11 -43.56 16.10 -5.54
N GLU A 12 -43.14 16.23 -4.29
CA GLU A 12 -42.20 17.28 -3.86
C GLU A 12 -40.83 17.14 -4.52
N ILE A 13 -40.29 15.92 -4.64
CA ILE A 13 -39.04 15.67 -5.35
C ILE A 13 -39.13 16.12 -6.80
N LYS A 14 -40.25 15.85 -7.49
CA LYS A 14 -40.46 16.28 -8.87
C LYS A 14 -40.61 17.80 -9.00
N LEU A 15 -41.30 18.44 -8.06
CA LEU A 15 -41.49 19.89 -8.07
C LEU A 15 -40.19 20.65 -7.76
N ASN A 16 -39.34 20.11 -6.88
CA ASN A 16 -38.06 20.71 -6.46
C ASN A 16 -36.85 19.92 -6.95
N PHE A 17 -36.92 19.38 -8.17
CA PHE A 17 -35.94 18.41 -8.67
C PHE A 17 -34.50 18.92 -8.67
N SER A 18 -34.27 20.18 -9.08
CA SER A 18 -32.92 20.75 -9.11
C SER A 18 -32.27 20.79 -7.72
N ARG A 19 -33.02 21.14 -6.67
CA ARG A 19 -32.51 21.18 -5.29
C ARG A 19 -32.25 19.77 -4.76
N PHE A 20 -33.15 18.84 -5.03
CA PHE A 20 -33.00 17.44 -4.63
C PHE A 20 -31.76 16.81 -5.28
N LEU A 21 -31.56 17.06 -6.58
CA LEU A 21 -30.41 16.55 -7.32
C LEU A 21 -29.10 17.12 -6.77
N SER A 22 -29.03 18.43 -6.48
CA SER A 22 -27.83 19.04 -5.90
C SER A 22 -27.43 18.39 -4.57
N ILE A 23 -28.37 18.22 -3.63
CA ILE A 23 -28.09 17.59 -2.33
C ILE A 23 -27.66 16.12 -2.54
N THR A 24 -28.34 15.40 -3.42
CA THR A 24 -28.02 14.00 -3.73
C THR A 24 -26.60 13.89 -4.28
N LEU A 25 -26.20 14.75 -5.22
CA LEU A 25 -24.85 14.74 -5.79
C LEU A 25 -23.78 15.03 -4.74
N ILE A 26 -24.01 15.97 -3.83
CA ILE A 26 -23.08 16.25 -2.72
C ILE A 26 -22.90 15.00 -1.84
N VAL A 27 -24.00 14.33 -1.49
CA VAL A 27 -23.95 13.12 -0.66
C VAL A 27 -23.27 11.97 -1.40
N VAL A 28 -23.61 11.74 -2.68
CA VAL A 28 -22.99 10.70 -3.52
C VAL A 28 -21.49 10.93 -3.63
N LEU A 29 -21.06 12.17 -3.85
CA LEU A 29 -19.64 12.51 -3.95
C LEU A 29 -18.90 12.21 -2.63
N GLY A 30 -19.50 12.54 -1.48
CA GLY A 30 -18.93 12.21 -0.17
C GLY A 30 -18.83 10.71 0.09
N VAL A 31 -19.89 9.94 -0.20
CA VAL A 31 -19.91 8.49 0.01
C VAL A 31 -18.99 7.76 -0.97
N ALA A 32 -18.96 8.17 -2.24
CA ALA A 32 -18.08 7.60 -3.25
C ALA A 32 -16.62 7.77 -2.84
N PHE A 33 -16.22 8.97 -2.41
CA PHE A 33 -14.86 9.23 -1.96
C PHE A 33 -14.48 8.40 -0.73
N PHE A 34 -15.35 8.36 0.29
CA PHE A 34 -15.11 7.54 1.47
C PHE A 34 -14.99 6.04 1.15
N SER A 35 -15.88 5.52 0.30
CA SER A 35 -15.85 4.13 -0.13
C SER A 35 -14.60 3.81 -0.95
N GLY A 36 -14.19 4.72 -1.84
CA GLY A 36 -13.01 4.59 -2.67
C GLY A 36 -11.72 4.57 -1.85
N LEU A 37 -11.57 5.49 -0.90
CA LEU A 37 -10.43 5.49 0.03
C LEU A 37 -10.36 4.19 0.85
N ARG A 38 -11.50 3.70 1.34
CA ARG A 38 -11.54 2.45 2.10
C ARG A 38 -11.20 1.24 1.25
N ALA A 39 -11.60 1.22 -0.02
CA ALA A 39 -11.29 0.15 -0.96
C ALA A 39 -9.84 0.19 -1.46
N ALA A 40 -9.23 1.38 -1.54
CA ALA A 40 -7.86 1.55 -2.00
C ALA A 40 -6.85 0.80 -1.12
N LYS A 41 -6.99 0.85 0.21
CA LYS A 41 -6.07 0.16 1.14
C LYS A 41 -5.93 -1.35 0.86
N PRO A 42 -7.00 -2.18 0.92
CA PRO A 42 -6.87 -3.61 0.67
C PRO A 42 -6.46 -3.90 -0.78
N ALA A 43 -6.86 -3.07 -1.74
CA ALA A 43 -6.43 -3.23 -3.14
C ALA A 43 -4.91 -3.03 -3.31
N MET A 44 -4.35 -1.99 -2.67
CA MET A 44 -2.91 -1.74 -2.67
C MET A 44 -2.14 -2.85 -1.96
N GLN A 45 -2.65 -3.32 -0.81
CA GLN A 45 -2.04 -4.43 -0.08
C GLN A 45 -2.01 -5.69 -0.93
N ALA A 46 -3.14 -6.09 -1.52
CA ALA A 46 -3.21 -7.29 -2.37
C ALA A 46 -2.32 -7.17 -3.62
N SER A 47 -2.18 -5.97 -4.17
CA SER A 47 -1.31 -5.73 -5.32
C SER A 47 0.17 -5.83 -4.94
N ALA A 48 0.56 -5.26 -3.81
CA ALA A 48 1.93 -5.32 -3.30
C ALA A 48 2.31 -6.76 -2.92
N ASP A 49 1.45 -7.45 -2.16
CA ASP A 49 1.61 -8.85 -1.74
C ASP A 49 1.85 -9.76 -2.94
N LYS A 50 0.97 -9.69 -3.95
CA LYS A 50 1.12 -10.45 -5.19
C LYS A 50 2.45 -10.17 -5.91
N GLN A 51 2.89 -8.91 -5.92
CA GLN A 51 4.11 -8.52 -6.60
C GLN A 51 5.36 -8.96 -5.82
N TYR A 52 5.32 -8.90 -4.49
CA TYR A 52 6.39 -9.37 -3.62
C TYR A 52 6.55 -10.89 -3.72
N ASP A 53 5.44 -11.63 -3.71
CA ASP A 53 5.45 -13.08 -3.92
C ASP A 53 5.99 -13.47 -5.30
N SER A 54 5.62 -12.73 -6.36
CA SER A 54 6.06 -13.08 -7.72
C SER A 54 7.55 -12.84 -7.96
N GLU A 55 8.13 -11.88 -7.24
CA GLU A 55 9.56 -11.52 -7.36
C GLU A 55 10.41 -12.15 -6.24
N ASN A 56 9.81 -13.03 -5.41
CA ASN A 56 10.44 -13.62 -4.22
C ASN A 56 11.13 -12.58 -3.32
N LEU A 57 10.46 -11.44 -3.07
CA LEU A 57 11.02 -10.38 -2.24
C LEU A 57 11.13 -10.83 -0.78
N MET A 58 12.19 -10.40 -0.08
CA MET A 58 12.39 -10.72 1.33
C MET A 58 11.26 -10.19 2.23
N ASP A 59 10.75 -11.04 3.12
CA ASP A 59 9.78 -10.65 4.16
C ASP A 59 10.45 -9.96 5.36
N ILE A 60 11.65 -10.45 5.73
CA ILE A 60 12.36 -10.04 6.94
C ILE A 60 13.80 -9.71 6.57
N ARG A 61 14.25 -8.55 7.06
CA ARG A 61 15.65 -8.13 6.99
C ARG A 61 16.30 -8.22 8.35
N VAL A 62 17.38 -8.99 8.46
CA VAL A 62 18.20 -9.09 9.67
C VAL A 62 19.50 -8.31 9.45
N ALA A 63 19.80 -7.38 10.35
CA ALA A 63 21.03 -6.58 10.32
C ALA A 63 21.71 -6.60 11.70
N GLY A 64 23.03 -6.74 11.72
CA GLY A 64 23.85 -6.73 12.93
C GLY A 64 24.76 -5.51 12.99
N THR A 65 25.10 -5.06 14.20
CA THR A 65 25.98 -3.90 14.43
C THR A 65 27.38 -4.08 13.82
N LEU A 66 27.88 -5.31 13.75
CA LEU A 66 29.18 -5.66 13.15
C LEU A 66 29.05 -6.30 11.77
N GLY A 67 27.86 -6.26 11.16
CA GLY A 67 27.52 -7.07 9.99
C GLY A 67 27.10 -8.49 10.37
N MET A 68 26.78 -9.29 9.35
CA MET A 68 26.43 -10.70 9.45
C MET A 68 27.50 -11.53 8.75
N THR A 69 27.73 -12.76 9.22
CA THR A 69 28.65 -13.71 8.59
C THR A 69 27.89 -14.82 7.87
N ASP A 70 28.55 -15.52 6.95
CA ASP A 70 27.95 -16.66 6.24
C ASP A 70 27.46 -17.75 7.21
N LYS A 71 28.12 -17.89 8.38
CA LYS A 71 27.68 -18.81 9.44
C LYS A 71 26.34 -18.41 10.05
N ASP A 72 26.07 -17.11 10.14
CA ASP A 72 24.81 -16.58 10.66
C ASP A 72 23.69 -16.84 9.65
N VAL A 73 23.97 -16.68 8.35
CA VAL A 73 23.04 -17.04 7.26
C VAL A 73 22.71 -18.53 7.30
N ASP A 74 23.71 -19.39 7.42
CA ASP A 74 23.53 -20.84 7.55
C ASP A 74 22.76 -21.25 8.81
N ALA A 75 22.88 -20.49 9.89
CA ALA A 75 22.12 -20.71 11.11
C ALA A 75 20.64 -20.31 10.92
N LEU A 76 20.38 -19.18 10.24
CA LEU A 76 19.04 -18.71 9.92
C LEU A 76 18.28 -19.68 8.99
N LYS A 77 18.95 -20.28 7.99
CA LYS A 77 18.36 -21.32 7.13
C LYS A 77 17.87 -22.56 7.90
N LYS A 78 18.37 -22.80 9.11
CA LYS A 78 18.02 -23.97 9.94
C LYS A 78 16.91 -23.67 10.94
N VAL A 79 16.45 -22.43 11.04
CA VAL A 79 15.35 -22.06 11.93
C VAL A 79 14.04 -22.59 11.36
N ASP A 80 13.23 -23.22 12.20
CA ASP A 80 11.95 -23.77 11.80
C ASP A 80 11.01 -22.65 11.29
N GLY A 81 10.41 -22.87 10.13
CA GLY A 81 9.57 -21.89 9.44
C GLY A 81 10.29 -20.93 8.48
N VAL A 82 11.62 -20.94 8.39
CA VAL A 82 12.37 -20.18 7.37
C VAL A 82 12.40 -20.98 6.07
N GLN A 83 11.87 -20.42 4.98
CA GLN A 83 11.97 -21.04 3.65
C GLN A 83 13.35 -20.89 3.04
N ASP A 84 13.90 -19.67 3.06
CA ASP A 84 15.25 -19.38 2.60
C ASP A 84 15.83 -18.14 3.32
N ALA A 85 17.15 -17.99 3.26
CA ALA A 85 17.86 -16.83 3.79
C ALA A 85 19.08 -16.50 2.92
N GLU A 86 19.20 -15.24 2.49
CA GLU A 86 20.33 -14.81 1.66
C GLU A 86 21.10 -13.67 2.34
N GLY A 87 22.42 -13.69 2.16
CA GLY A 87 23.29 -12.60 2.58
C GLY A 87 23.40 -11.54 1.49
N THR A 88 23.10 -10.28 1.81
CA THR A 88 23.24 -9.15 0.89
C THR A 88 24.17 -8.10 1.48
N TYR A 89 25.03 -7.51 0.63
CA TYR A 89 25.85 -6.36 0.98
C TYR A 89 25.12 -5.07 0.61
N GLU A 90 25.03 -4.15 1.58
CA GLU A 90 24.59 -2.77 1.33
C GLU A 90 25.63 -1.79 1.84
N GLN A 91 25.83 -0.68 1.12
CA GLN A 91 26.69 0.40 1.58
C GLN A 91 26.20 1.75 1.06
N ASP A 92 26.24 2.76 1.93
CA ASP A 92 25.89 4.12 1.57
C ASP A 92 27.16 4.89 1.17
N PHE A 93 27.13 5.49 -0.02
CA PHE A 93 28.22 6.28 -0.58
C PHE A 93 27.79 7.73 -0.76
N LEU A 94 28.70 8.66 -0.49
CA LEU A 94 28.54 10.06 -0.88
C LEU A 94 29.05 10.21 -2.31
N CYS A 95 28.15 10.49 -3.24
CA CYS A 95 28.49 10.72 -4.64
C CYS A 95 28.41 12.22 -4.95
N ASP A 96 29.53 12.79 -5.35
CA ASP A 96 29.59 14.16 -5.87
C ASP A 96 29.22 14.14 -7.36
N THR A 97 28.12 14.80 -7.70
CA THR A 97 27.65 14.95 -9.09
C THR A 97 27.99 16.34 -9.66
N GLY A 98 29.08 16.94 -9.19
CA GLY A 98 29.66 18.19 -9.70
C GLY A 98 28.90 19.47 -9.33
N ASN A 99 27.60 19.38 -9.06
CA ASN A 99 26.74 20.49 -8.62
C ASN A 99 26.03 20.21 -7.28
N SER A 100 26.10 18.98 -6.77
CA SER A 100 25.50 18.57 -5.49
C SER A 100 26.07 17.24 -5.01
N GLU A 101 26.21 17.11 -3.69
CA GLU A 101 26.46 15.82 -3.04
C GLU A 101 25.13 15.08 -2.83
N ALA A 102 25.09 13.82 -3.23
CA ALA A 102 23.96 12.93 -2.99
C ALA A 102 24.41 11.67 -2.25
N VAL A 103 23.65 11.27 -1.21
CA VAL A 103 23.84 9.99 -0.53
C VAL A 103 23.17 8.91 -1.39
N THR A 104 23.96 7.96 -1.89
CA THR A 104 23.49 6.85 -2.72
C THR A 104 23.68 5.54 -1.97
N LYS A 105 22.57 4.81 -1.75
CA LYS A 105 22.61 3.45 -1.22
C LYS A 105 22.87 2.47 -2.37
N VAL A 106 23.99 1.77 -2.29
CA VAL A 106 24.36 0.70 -3.22
C VAL A 106 24.05 -0.63 -2.57
N MET A 107 23.38 -1.52 -3.30
CA MET A 107 23.05 -2.87 -2.85
C MET A 107 23.62 -3.86 -3.87
N SER A 108 24.20 -4.96 -3.38
CA SER A 108 24.59 -6.08 -4.26
C SER A 108 23.34 -6.68 -4.90
N LEU A 109 23.45 -7.08 -6.15
CA LEU A 109 22.49 -8.03 -6.72
C LEU A 109 22.78 -9.41 -6.09
N ASN A 110 21.75 -10.12 -5.69
CA ASN A 110 21.87 -11.53 -5.34
C ASN A 110 21.73 -12.35 -6.65
N ASP A 111 22.45 -13.47 -6.74
CA ASP A 111 22.46 -14.39 -7.89
C ASP A 111 21.33 -15.42 -7.83
#